data_AF-A0A954ED63-F1
#
_entry.id   AF-A0A954ED63-F1
#
_cell.length_a   1.000
_cell.length_b   1.000
_cell.length_c   1.000
_cell.angle_alpha   90.00
_cell.angle_beta   90.00
_cell.angle_gamma   90.00
#
_symmetry.space_group_name_H-M   'P 1'
#
loop_
_entity.id
_entity.type
_entity.pdbx_description
1 polymer ?
#
loop_
_entity_poly.entity_id
_entity_poly.type
_entity_poly.pdbx_seq_one_letter_code
_entity_poly.pdbx_strand_id
1 'polypeptide(L)'
;VGSKIRIKDLSANKTYDRSGVTAVEFQGGNGNDRFVNMVRYLPTRAFGNGGNDYLEGYDGVDVLVGGSGNDTIKGYGGNDRLYGGSGNDYIDAGSGNDYAYGNDGNDTIKGGYGNDYLNGGNHNDTLLGESGNDRINGMSGNDHINGGSGTDTMWGGSGDDVIIAIDNGTLDYVQSDTGRDSIWVDRTGSSSDRMYGNSSYDLVNQVSSFSNGADRTLNGDSIADPSVKSGHTYRNFSGNDLFSSRGPDMEDVVQGELGDCYFLAGLGAIAEDSPHAIRQSIVDFNDGTYGVRYGNSFYRLDSDLPVSSSSSTTPAYAKLGRGNSMWVAIAEKAWAHHRRGQNSYASTEGGWSVEVNQAFRSSSTFNVSLGRFSSATALGNYIYNKFRNNEAVTVGFTGNKKAGNGELITGHMYTVAGVNRNSYGTVTSIMLRNPWGVDGATVEGADDGYVWVTPAQLRNMYGAVNGGRV
;
A
#
# COMPACT_ATOMS: atom_id res chain seq x y z
N VAL A 1 -23.97 -16.54 44.59
CA VAL A 1 -23.37 -17.89 44.69
C VAL A 1 -22.60 -18.11 43.40
N GLY A 2 -21.27 -18.09 43.46
CA GLY A 2 -20.39 -18.17 42.31
C GLY A 2 -18.97 -17.83 42.77
N SER A 3 -18.14 -18.86 42.93
CA SER A 3 -16.76 -18.73 43.39
C SER A 3 -15.93 -18.17 42.24
N LYS A 4 -15.16 -17.09 42.44
CA LYS A 4 -14.15 -16.65 41.47
C LYS A 4 -12.81 -17.27 41.86
N ILE A 5 -12.09 -17.85 40.89
CA ILE A 5 -10.71 -18.30 41.10
C ILE A 5 -9.77 -17.19 40.60
N ARG A 6 -8.93 -16.68 41.50
CA ARG A 6 -7.79 -15.82 41.17
C ARG A 6 -6.52 -16.66 41.24
N ILE A 7 -5.84 -16.82 40.12
CA ILE A 7 -4.55 -17.51 40.06
C ILE A 7 -3.46 -16.44 40.00
N LYS A 8 -2.73 -16.26 41.10
CA LYS A 8 -1.71 -15.21 41.25
C LYS A 8 -0.25 -15.68 41.06
N ASP A 9 -0.05 -16.93 40.67
CA ASP A 9 1.27 -17.51 40.46
C ASP A 9 1.13 -18.84 39.69
N LEU A 10 1.68 -18.92 38.47
CA LEU A 10 1.60 -20.09 37.58
C LEU A 10 2.74 -21.10 37.82
N SER A 11 3.63 -20.87 38.80
CA SER A 11 4.78 -21.74 39.07
C SER A 11 4.42 -23.15 39.60
N ALA A 12 3.14 -23.42 39.92
CA ALA A 12 2.68 -24.73 40.37
C ALA A 12 1.42 -25.18 39.61
N ASN A 13 1.47 -26.39 39.03
CA ASN A 13 0.29 -27.09 38.50
C ASN A 13 -0.71 -27.34 39.64
N LYS A 14 -1.69 -26.45 39.79
CA LYS A 14 -2.82 -26.60 40.73
C LYS A 14 -4.10 -26.92 39.95
N THR A 15 -4.70 -28.05 40.28
CA THR A 15 -6.03 -28.42 39.79
C THR A 15 -7.09 -27.86 40.73
N TYR A 16 -8.06 -27.13 40.19
CA TYR A 16 -9.22 -26.62 40.93
C TYR A 16 -10.49 -27.33 40.44
N ASP A 17 -11.43 -27.60 41.36
CA ASP A 17 -12.76 -28.03 40.98
C ASP A 17 -13.48 -26.89 40.25
N ARG A 18 -14.03 -27.18 39.06
CA ARG A 18 -14.78 -26.21 38.24
C ARG A 18 -16.21 -26.00 38.78
N SER A 19 -16.67 -26.83 39.72
CA SER A 19 -18.01 -26.71 40.28
C SER A 19 -18.21 -25.35 40.96
N GLY A 20 -19.20 -24.59 40.47
CA GLY A 20 -19.51 -23.26 40.99
C GLY A 20 -18.54 -22.14 40.58
N VAL A 21 -17.57 -22.39 39.70
CA VAL A 21 -16.71 -21.35 39.13
C VAL A 21 -17.42 -20.65 37.99
N THR A 22 -17.58 -19.32 38.11
CA THR A 22 -18.34 -18.52 37.14
C THR A 22 -17.45 -17.63 36.26
N ALA A 23 -16.19 -17.43 36.65
CA ALA A 23 -15.19 -16.68 35.89
C ALA A 23 -13.78 -16.97 36.43
N VAL A 24 -12.76 -16.74 35.61
CA VAL A 24 -11.34 -16.85 36.00
C VAL A 24 -10.62 -15.53 35.72
N GLU A 25 -9.66 -15.16 36.58
CA GLU A 25 -8.85 -13.95 36.44
C GLU A 25 -7.35 -14.30 36.51
N PHE A 26 -6.59 -13.78 35.54
CA PHE A 26 -5.15 -13.94 35.38
C PHE A 26 -4.46 -12.58 35.35
N GLN A 27 -3.29 -12.51 35.97
CA GLN A 27 -2.50 -11.28 36.08
C GLN A 27 -1.05 -11.57 35.73
N GLY A 28 -0.53 -10.87 34.74
CA GLY A 28 0.85 -10.86 34.32
C GLY A 28 1.73 -9.93 35.14
N GLY A 29 3.00 -9.86 34.76
CA GLY A 29 4.04 -9.02 35.32
C GLY A 29 4.49 -7.94 34.34
N ASN A 30 5.77 -7.56 34.42
CA ASN A 30 6.38 -6.55 33.54
C ASN A 30 7.20 -7.17 32.38
N GLY A 31 7.06 -8.47 32.14
CA GLY A 31 7.75 -9.15 31.07
C GLY A 31 6.77 -10.02 30.30
N ASN A 32 7.19 -10.44 29.11
CA ASN A 32 6.35 -11.17 28.15
C ASN A 32 5.67 -12.40 28.77
N ASP A 33 4.36 -12.29 28.95
CA ASP A 33 3.49 -13.31 29.51
C ASP A 33 2.70 -14.03 28.42
N ARG A 34 2.39 -15.30 28.67
CA ARG A 34 1.62 -16.13 27.74
C ARG A 34 0.44 -16.80 28.43
N PHE A 35 -0.74 -16.31 28.12
CA PHE A 35 -2.03 -16.72 28.64
C PHE A 35 -2.79 -17.53 27.59
N VAL A 36 -2.59 -18.85 27.61
CA VAL A 36 -3.17 -19.79 26.64
C VAL A 36 -3.79 -21.01 27.32
N ASN A 37 -4.71 -21.69 26.63
CA ASN A 37 -5.42 -22.88 27.09
C ASN A 37 -6.05 -22.71 28.49
N MET A 38 -6.58 -21.52 28.77
CA MET A 38 -7.06 -21.14 30.10
C MET A 38 -8.36 -21.87 30.47
N VAL A 39 -9.50 -21.39 29.96
CA VAL A 39 -10.80 -22.04 30.15
C VAL A 39 -11.68 -21.79 28.94
N ARG A 40 -12.02 -22.86 28.20
CA ARG A 40 -12.71 -22.74 26.92
C ARG A 40 -14.08 -22.03 26.93
N TYR A 41 -14.85 -22.15 28.02
CA TYR A 41 -16.27 -21.74 28.04
C TYR A 41 -16.64 -20.84 29.22
N LEU A 42 -15.68 -20.42 30.03
CA LEU A 42 -15.96 -19.52 31.15
C LEU A 42 -15.45 -18.13 30.80
N PRO A 43 -16.15 -17.08 31.25
CA PRO A 43 -15.63 -15.72 31.23
C PRO A 43 -14.23 -15.66 31.86
N THR A 44 -13.30 -15.11 31.11
CA THR A 44 -11.89 -14.95 31.45
C THR A 44 -11.55 -13.46 31.51
N ARG A 45 -10.81 -13.08 32.55
CA ARG A 45 -10.19 -11.75 32.64
C ARG A 45 -8.68 -11.94 32.66
N ALA A 46 -7.98 -11.47 31.65
CA ALA A 46 -6.53 -11.59 31.59
C ALA A 46 -5.90 -10.20 31.42
N PHE A 47 -4.86 -9.93 32.20
CA PHE A 47 -4.12 -8.66 32.18
C PHE A 47 -2.63 -8.98 31.98
N GLY A 48 -2.05 -8.63 30.83
CA GLY A 48 -0.61 -8.78 30.55
C GLY A 48 0.25 -7.83 31.39
N ASN A 49 -0.13 -6.56 31.41
CA ASN A 49 0.52 -5.41 32.06
C ASN A 49 1.73 -4.89 31.30
N GLY A 50 2.87 -5.56 31.33
CA GLY A 50 4.06 -5.05 30.64
C GLY A 50 4.85 -6.16 29.96
N GLY A 51 5.46 -5.83 28.83
CA GLY A 51 6.10 -6.81 27.96
C GLY A 51 5.25 -7.04 26.72
N ASN A 52 5.75 -7.87 25.80
CA ASN A 52 5.00 -8.30 24.63
C ASN A 52 4.26 -9.59 24.97
N ASP A 53 2.99 -9.47 25.29
CA ASP A 53 2.16 -10.51 25.87
C ASP A 53 1.33 -11.25 24.81
N TYR A 54 0.90 -12.46 25.13
CA TYR A 54 0.03 -13.25 24.27
C TYR A 54 -1.17 -13.78 25.06
N LEU A 55 -2.39 -13.38 24.68
CA LEU A 55 -3.63 -13.58 25.43
C LEU A 55 -4.69 -14.29 24.58
N GLU A 56 -5.32 -15.35 25.10
CA GLU A 56 -6.41 -16.09 24.45
C GLU A 56 -7.65 -16.22 25.36
N GLY A 57 -8.82 -15.82 24.85
CA GLY A 57 -10.13 -15.86 25.54
C GLY A 57 -10.89 -17.19 25.39
N TYR A 58 -10.95 -17.73 24.17
CA TYR A 58 -11.72 -18.90 23.74
C TYR A 58 -13.22 -18.60 23.55
N ASP A 59 -14.14 -19.53 23.86
CA ASP A 59 -15.57 -19.40 23.57
C ASP A 59 -16.32 -18.63 24.70
N GLY A 60 -15.60 -17.80 25.46
CA GLY A 60 -16.03 -17.16 26.70
C GLY A 60 -16.83 -15.88 26.50
N VAL A 61 -16.83 -15.01 27.49
CA VAL A 61 -17.23 -13.60 27.34
C VAL A 61 -16.17 -12.87 28.14
N ASP A 62 -15.14 -12.46 27.44
CA ASP A 62 -13.82 -12.27 28.01
C ASP A 62 -13.46 -10.79 28.08
N VAL A 63 -12.52 -10.49 28.98
CA VAL A 63 -11.89 -9.18 29.08
C VAL A 63 -10.39 -9.41 29.03
N LEU A 64 -9.77 -9.12 27.89
CA LEU A 64 -8.34 -9.29 27.67
C LEU A 64 -7.71 -7.91 27.55
N VAL A 65 -6.67 -7.66 28.35
CA VAL A 65 -5.94 -6.40 28.39
C VAL A 65 -4.46 -6.71 28.22
N GLY A 66 -3.86 -6.24 27.13
CA GLY A 66 -2.43 -6.38 26.84
C GLY A 66 -1.61 -5.59 27.85
N GLY A 67 -1.64 -4.26 27.75
CA GLY A 67 -0.94 -3.37 28.67
C GLY A 67 0.08 -2.53 27.93
N SER A 68 1.37 -2.70 28.23
CA SER A 68 2.45 -1.99 27.54
C SER A 68 3.39 -2.96 26.85
N GLY A 69 3.67 -2.73 25.57
CA GLY A 69 4.45 -3.63 24.73
C GLY A 69 3.64 -3.96 23.49
N ASN A 70 4.20 -4.78 22.59
CA ASN A 70 3.49 -5.20 21.40
C ASN A 70 2.80 -6.53 21.69
N ASP A 71 1.51 -6.47 22.01
CA ASP A 71 0.73 -7.58 22.49
C ASP A 71 0.00 -8.31 21.35
N THR A 72 -0.33 -9.57 21.60
CA THR A 72 -1.17 -10.38 20.71
C THR A 72 -2.38 -10.88 21.50
N ILE A 73 -3.57 -10.43 21.11
CA ILE A 73 -4.82 -10.71 21.79
C ILE A 73 -5.77 -11.46 20.85
N LYS A 74 -6.29 -12.59 21.30
CA LYS A 74 -7.27 -13.40 20.55
C LYS A 74 -8.51 -13.69 21.39
N GLY A 75 -9.65 -13.13 21.00
CA GLY A 75 -10.95 -13.38 21.65
C GLY A 75 -11.43 -14.80 21.36
N TYR A 76 -11.51 -15.15 20.08
CA TYR A 76 -12.10 -16.35 19.48
C TYR A 76 -13.62 -16.33 19.40
N GLY A 77 -14.34 -16.58 20.49
CA GLY A 77 -15.77 -16.81 20.46
C GLY A 77 -16.47 -16.17 21.64
N GLY A 78 -17.64 -15.60 21.40
CA GLY A 78 -18.38 -14.85 22.42
C GLY A 78 -18.18 -13.35 22.26
N ASN A 79 -18.84 -12.57 23.13
CA ASN A 79 -18.88 -11.10 23.00
C ASN A 79 -17.84 -10.46 23.93
N ASP A 80 -16.64 -10.28 23.44
CA ASP A 80 -15.46 -9.96 24.20
C ASP A 80 -15.21 -8.45 24.31
N ARG A 81 -14.33 -8.09 25.27
CA ARG A 81 -13.73 -6.76 25.37
C ARG A 81 -12.21 -6.87 25.36
N LEU A 82 -11.60 -6.33 24.33
CA LEU A 82 -10.18 -6.47 24.04
C LEU A 82 -9.53 -5.09 24.05
N TYR A 83 -8.43 -4.97 24.77
CA TYR A 83 -7.67 -3.72 24.91
C TYR A 83 -6.20 -4.02 24.67
N GLY A 84 -5.62 -3.46 23.61
CA GLY A 84 -4.18 -3.55 23.31
C GLY A 84 -3.37 -2.82 24.38
N GLY A 85 -3.42 -1.50 24.35
CA GLY A 85 -2.79 -0.64 25.34
C GLY A 85 -1.77 0.26 24.68
N SER A 86 -0.52 0.26 25.13
CA SER A 86 0.54 1.03 24.47
C SER A 86 1.50 0.10 23.76
N GLY A 87 1.86 0.40 22.52
CA GLY A 87 2.68 -0.47 21.67
C GLY A 87 1.91 -0.84 20.41
N ASN A 88 2.55 -1.58 19.51
CA ASN A 88 1.89 -2.00 18.27
C ASN A 88 1.27 -3.37 18.48
N ASP A 89 -0.03 -3.39 18.71
CA ASP A 89 -0.78 -4.57 19.13
C ASP A 89 -1.45 -5.28 17.95
N TYR A 90 -1.59 -6.60 18.09
CA TYR A 90 -2.42 -7.41 17.20
C TYR A 90 -3.63 -7.92 17.97
N ILE A 91 -4.83 -7.55 17.54
CA ILE A 91 -6.10 -7.94 18.15
C ILE A 91 -6.94 -8.68 17.11
N ASP A 92 -7.36 -9.89 17.44
CA ASP A 92 -8.28 -10.71 16.64
C ASP A 92 -9.46 -11.09 17.54
N ALA A 93 -10.60 -10.42 17.36
CA ALA A 93 -11.73 -10.58 18.25
C ALA A 93 -12.47 -11.90 18.04
N GLY A 94 -12.63 -12.30 16.78
CA GLY A 94 -13.03 -13.64 16.40
C GLY A 94 -14.49 -13.71 16.02
N SER A 95 -15.35 -14.27 16.87
CA SER A 95 -16.77 -14.46 16.55
C SER A 95 -17.62 -14.02 17.73
N GLY A 96 -18.60 -13.16 17.48
CA GLY A 96 -19.35 -12.49 18.53
C GLY A 96 -19.63 -11.06 18.14
N ASN A 97 -20.26 -10.30 19.03
CA ASN A 97 -20.30 -8.85 18.88
C ASN A 97 -19.30 -8.27 19.88
N ASP A 98 -18.13 -7.92 19.38
CA ASP A 98 -16.95 -7.62 20.16
C ASP A 98 -16.70 -6.11 20.30
N TYR A 99 -15.94 -5.76 21.32
CA TYR A 99 -15.37 -4.43 21.48
C TYR A 99 -13.85 -4.54 21.52
N ALA A 100 -13.17 -3.98 20.52
CA ALA A 100 -11.72 -3.98 20.44
C ALA A 100 -11.17 -2.54 20.38
N TYR A 101 -10.18 -2.27 21.23
CA TYR A 101 -9.51 -0.97 21.35
C TYR A 101 -7.99 -1.17 21.24
N GLY A 102 -7.36 -0.58 20.24
CA GLY A 102 -5.90 -0.57 20.08
C GLY A 102 -5.24 0.31 21.15
N ASN A 103 -5.69 1.56 21.22
CA ASN A 103 -5.24 2.66 22.07
C ASN A 103 -4.01 3.40 21.52
N ASP A 104 -2.79 3.16 21.98
CA ASP A 104 -1.62 3.96 21.57
C ASP A 104 -0.59 3.11 20.85
N GLY A 105 -0.42 3.32 19.54
CA GLY A 105 0.56 2.61 18.73
C GLY A 105 -0.02 2.31 17.36
N ASN A 106 0.76 1.66 16.49
CA ASN A 106 0.24 1.24 15.19
C ASN A 106 -0.36 -0.16 15.34
N ASP A 107 -1.66 -0.23 15.57
CA ASP A 107 -2.36 -1.46 15.92
C ASP A 107 -3.00 -2.13 14.69
N THR A 108 -3.13 -3.46 14.75
CA THR A 108 -3.91 -4.24 13.80
C THR A 108 -5.07 -4.89 14.54
N ILE A 109 -6.30 -4.52 14.18
CA ILE A 109 -7.53 -5.01 14.81
C ILE A 109 -8.41 -5.70 13.77
N LYS A 110 -8.83 -6.92 14.07
CA LYS A 110 -9.83 -7.69 13.31
C LYS A 110 -11.07 -7.94 14.17
N GLY A 111 -12.24 -7.53 13.69
CA GLY A 111 -13.53 -7.82 14.32
C GLY A 111 -13.90 -9.29 14.14
N GLY A 112 -14.01 -9.72 12.89
CA GLY A 112 -14.29 -11.11 12.58
C GLY A 112 -15.76 -11.32 12.24
N TYR A 113 -16.41 -12.30 12.88
CA TYR A 113 -17.82 -12.59 12.63
C TYR A 113 -18.72 -11.95 13.68
N GLY A 114 -19.55 -11.00 13.26
CA GLY A 114 -20.61 -10.41 14.05
C GLY A 114 -20.61 -8.90 13.92
N ASN A 115 -21.32 -8.19 14.78
CA ASN A 115 -21.41 -6.73 14.69
C ASN A 115 -20.48 -6.13 15.73
N ASP A 116 -19.30 -5.72 15.28
CA ASP A 116 -18.19 -5.36 16.14
C ASP A 116 -18.07 -3.84 16.30
N TYR A 117 -17.39 -3.45 17.36
CA TYR A 117 -16.93 -2.10 17.58
C TYR A 117 -15.41 -2.09 17.64
N LEU A 118 -14.77 -1.45 16.67
CA LEU A 118 -13.33 -1.32 16.57
C LEU A 118 -12.91 0.14 16.75
N ASN A 119 -11.89 0.35 17.59
CA ASN A 119 -11.28 1.65 17.80
C ASN A 119 -9.76 1.53 17.70
N GLY A 120 -9.16 2.22 16.73
CA GLY A 120 -7.70 2.25 16.54
C GLY A 120 -7.05 3.02 17.68
N GLY A 121 -7.21 4.34 17.69
CA GLY A 121 -6.76 5.20 18.77
C GLY A 121 -5.78 6.25 18.27
N ASN A 122 -4.54 6.20 18.75
CA ASN A 122 -3.48 7.09 18.28
C ASN A 122 -2.50 6.33 17.42
N HIS A 123 -2.00 7.01 16.39
CA HIS A 123 -1.05 6.52 15.38
C HIS A 123 -1.76 5.70 14.30
N ASN A 124 -1.00 5.05 13.43
CA ASN A 124 -1.52 4.54 12.16
C ASN A 124 -2.01 3.11 12.34
N ASP A 125 -3.32 2.92 12.35
CA ASP A 125 -3.96 1.64 12.64
C ASP A 125 -4.45 0.92 11.39
N THR A 126 -4.58 -0.41 11.47
CA THR A 126 -5.28 -1.24 10.48
C THR A 126 -6.50 -1.86 11.13
N LEU A 127 -7.70 -1.48 10.68
CA LEU A 127 -8.97 -1.90 11.26
C LEU A 127 -9.80 -2.67 10.22
N LEU A 128 -10.06 -3.94 10.48
CA LEU A 128 -10.80 -4.84 9.61
C LEU A 128 -12.08 -5.31 10.31
N GLY A 129 -13.25 -4.86 9.86
CA GLY A 129 -14.55 -5.33 10.38
C GLY A 129 -14.80 -6.80 10.07
N GLU A 130 -14.49 -7.19 8.83
CA GLU A 130 -14.72 -8.52 8.26
C GLU A 130 -16.21 -8.82 7.98
N SER A 131 -16.93 -9.52 8.85
CA SER A 131 -18.29 -9.99 8.55
C SER A 131 -19.31 -9.50 9.56
N GLY A 132 -20.15 -8.54 9.18
CA GLY A 132 -21.31 -8.11 9.94
C GLY A 132 -21.59 -6.63 9.75
N ASN A 133 -22.28 -5.99 10.69
CA ASN A 133 -22.56 -4.55 10.60
C ASN A 133 -21.70 -3.82 11.63
N ASP A 134 -20.51 -3.42 11.21
CA ASP A 134 -19.45 -3.00 12.11
C ASP A 134 -19.46 -1.49 12.33
N ARG A 135 -18.89 -1.09 13.47
CA ARG A 135 -18.60 0.30 13.79
C ARG A 135 -17.10 0.46 13.98
N ILE A 136 -16.47 1.15 13.05
CA ILE A 136 -15.01 1.24 13.00
C ILE A 136 -14.60 2.71 13.08
N ASN A 137 -13.71 3.04 14.01
CA ASN A 137 -13.23 4.40 14.21
C ASN A 137 -11.70 4.42 14.32
N GLY A 138 -11.04 4.99 13.31
CA GLY A 138 -9.57 5.16 13.24
C GLY A 138 -9.05 6.07 14.34
N MET A 139 -9.76 7.17 14.60
CA MET A 139 -9.40 8.24 15.54
C MET A 139 -8.28 9.14 15.03
N SER A 140 -7.02 8.93 15.40
CA SER A 140 -5.94 9.84 15.02
C SER A 140 -4.74 9.09 14.47
N GLY A 141 -4.27 9.50 13.30
CA GLY A 141 -3.24 8.80 12.56
C GLY A 141 -3.70 8.62 11.12
N ASN A 142 -2.86 8.00 10.31
CA ASN A 142 -3.20 7.66 8.93
C ASN A 142 -3.68 6.20 8.93
N ASP A 143 -4.98 6.01 9.05
CA ASP A 143 -5.58 4.71 9.33
C ASP A 143 -5.96 3.97 8.06
N HIS A 144 -5.93 2.65 8.14
CA HIS A 144 -6.36 1.74 7.08
C HIS A 144 -7.59 0.96 7.53
N ILE A 145 -8.76 1.38 7.05
CA ILE A 145 -10.07 0.89 7.48
C ILE A 145 -10.72 0.08 6.36
N ASN A 146 -11.14 -1.15 6.66
CA ASN A 146 -11.95 -1.97 5.78
C ASN A 146 -13.17 -2.51 6.53
N GLY A 147 -14.37 -2.10 6.11
CA GLY A 147 -15.62 -2.58 6.69
C GLY A 147 -15.80 -4.08 6.50
N GLY A 148 -15.50 -4.58 5.30
CA GLY A 148 -15.72 -5.96 4.93
C GLY A 148 -17.11 -6.15 4.32
N SER A 149 -17.89 -7.08 4.85
CA SER A 149 -19.23 -7.40 4.34
C SER A 149 -20.30 -7.06 5.36
N GLY A 150 -21.38 -6.43 4.90
CA GLY A 150 -22.48 -6.00 5.76
C GLY A 150 -22.47 -4.48 5.92
N THR A 151 -23.51 -3.95 6.55
CA THR A 151 -23.75 -2.50 6.55
C THR A 151 -22.93 -1.83 7.63
N ASP A 152 -21.80 -1.26 7.22
CA ASP A 152 -20.78 -0.75 8.12
C ASP A 152 -20.90 0.75 8.35
N THR A 153 -20.39 1.19 9.49
CA THR A 153 -20.17 2.61 9.78
C THR A 153 -18.71 2.86 10.12
N MET A 154 -18.06 3.66 9.29
CA MET A 154 -16.62 3.92 9.35
C MET A 154 -16.33 5.41 9.54
N TRP A 155 -15.46 5.70 10.50
CA TRP A 155 -14.90 7.02 10.77
C TRP A 155 -13.38 6.94 10.60
N GLY A 156 -12.81 7.73 9.68
CA GLY A 156 -11.36 7.87 9.54
C GLY A 156 -10.80 8.64 10.73
N GLY A 157 -11.13 9.92 10.79
CA GLY A 157 -10.80 10.78 11.93
C GLY A 157 -9.81 11.86 11.52
N SER A 158 -8.66 11.93 12.17
CA SER A 158 -7.63 12.89 11.82
C SER A 158 -6.40 12.23 11.24
N GLY A 159 -5.97 12.65 10.06
CA GLY A 159 -4.81 12.12 9.35
C GLY A 159 -5.22 11.79 7.91
N ASP A 160 -4.30 11.24 7.12
CA ASP A 160 -4.58 10.86 5.74
C ASP A 160 -5.00 9.39 5.70
N ASP A 161 -6.30 9.12 5.73
CA ASP A 161 -6.85 7.77 5.90
C ASP A 161 -7.08 7.04 4.57
N VAL A 162 -7.13 5.71 4.64
CA VAL A 162 -7.62 4.83 3.58
C VAL A 162 -8.85 4.11 4.10
N ILE A 163 -10.02 4.38 3.51
CA ILE A 163 -11.28 3.79 3.93
C ILE A 163 -11.85 2.96 2.79
N ILE A 164 -12.17 1.70 3.07
CA ILE A 164 -12.64 0.70 2.13
C ILE A 164 -14.03 0.23 2.55
N ALA A 165 -15.01 0.66 1.75
CA ALA A 165 -16.43 0.36 1.85
C ALA A 165 -16.92 -0.25 0.53
N ILE A 166 -16.09 -1.11 -0.07
CA ILE A 166 -16.47 -1.80 -1.31
C ILE A 166 -16.88 -3.23 -0.99
N ASP A 167 -18.18 -3.44 -0.90
CA ASP A 167 -18.74 -4.75 -0.61
C ASP A 167 -19.71 -5.21 -1.72
N ASN A 168 -20.29 -6.39 -1.55
CA ASN A 168 -21.23 -6.98 -2.50
C ASN A 168 -22.66 -6.40 -2.40
N GLY A 169 -22.76 -5.09 -2.16
CA GLY A 169 -24.00 -4.34 -2.31
C GLY A 169 -24.81 -4.24 -1.02
N THR A 170 -24.14 -4.01 0.10
CA THR A 170 -24.80 -3.45 1.28
C THR A 170 -24.49 -1.95 1.38
N LEU A 171 -25.18 -1.27 2.31
CA LEU A 171 -25.15 0.18 2.39
C LEU A 171 -24.18 0.61 3.48
N ASP A 172 -23.04 1.19 3.11
CA ASP A 172 -22.09 1.69 4.10
C ASP A 172 -22.25 3.18 4.39
N TYR A 173 -21.76 3.57 5.56
CA TYR A 173 -21.71 4.95 6.04
C TYR A 173 -20.26 5.33 6.35
N VAL A 174 -19.67 6.17 5.51
CA VAL A 174 -18.28 6.60 5.64
C VAL A 174 -18.21 8.08 6.01
N GLN A 175 -17.41 8.38 7.02
CA GLN A 175 -17.03 9.74 7.40
C GLN A 175 -15.50 9.82 7.48
N SER A 176 -14.88 10.55 6.55
CA SER A 176 -13.41 10.65 6.48
C SER A 176 -12.83 11.68 7.45
N ASP A 177 -13.57 12.75 7.71
CA ASP A 177 -13.18 13.86 8.59
C ASP A 177 -11.99 14.70 8.08
N THR A 178 -10.89 14.85 8.83
CA THR A 178 -9.81 15.79 8.48
C THR A 178 -8.61 15.05 7.93
N GLY A 179 -8.19 15.38 6.72
CA GLY A 179 -7.16 14.60 6.07
C GLY A 179 -7.11 14.84 4.57
N ARG A 180 -6.25 14.08 3.89
CA ARG A 180 -6.33 13.83 2.45
C ARG A 180 -6.68 12.37 2.21
N ASP A 181 -7.92 12.02 2.49
CA ASP A 181 -8.32 10.63 2.59
C ASP A 181 -8.50 9.95 1.22
N SER A 182 -8.36 8.64 1.21
CA SER A 182 -8.58 7.76 0.06
C SER A 182 -9.78 6.88 0.34
N ILE A 183 -10.92 7.20 -0.26
CA ILE A 183 -12.19 6.57 0.12
C ILE A 183 -12.70 5.72 -1.04
N TRP A 184 -12.76 4.41 -0.84
CA TRP A 184 -13.20 3.42 -1.82
C TRP A 184 -14.62 2.98 -1.48
N VAL A 185 -15.59 3.25 -2.35
CA VAL A 185 -17.03 3.05 -2.10
C VAL A 185 -17.74 2.50 -3.34
N ASP A 186 -18.78 1.68 -3.14
CA ASP A 186 -19.76 1.39 -4.20
C ASP A 186 -20.82 2.51 -4.27
N ARG A 187 -21.05 3.02 -5.48
CA ARG A 187 -22.11 4.03 -5.74
C ARG A 187 -23.07 3.61 -6.83
N THR A 188 -23.14 2.31 -7.12
CA THR A 188 -24.03 1.77 -8.15
C THR A 188 -24.93 0.68 -7.60
N GLY A 189 -26.21 0.70 -8.00
CA GLY A 189 -27.21 -0.25 -7.53
C GLY A 189 -28.03 0.26 -6.35
N SER A 190 -28.78 -0.64 -5.71
CA SER A 190 -29.72 -0.36 -4.60
C SER A 190 -29.05 -0.13 -3.24
N SER A 191 -27.72 -0.14 -3.22
CA SER A 191 -26.83 -0.14 -2.05
C SER A 191 -25.71 0.88 -2.25
N SER A 192 -26.09 2.12 -2.60
CA SER A 192 -25.10 3.19 -2.77
C SER A 192 -24.67 3.71 -1.40
N ASP A 193 -23.37 3.61 -1.13
CA ASP A 193 -22.79 4.09 0.12
C ASP A 193 -23.03 5.57 0.34
N ARG A 194 -23.14 5.93 1.62
CA ARG A 194 -23.29 7.32 2.06
C ARG A 194 -21.97 7.82 2.62
N MET A 195 -21.61 9.02 2.17
CA MET A 195 -20.39 9.69 2.58
C MET A 195 -20.72 11.03 3.22
N TYR A 196 -20.05 11.32 4.32
CA TYR A 196 -20.13 12.57 5.07
C TYR A 196 -18.73 13.06 5.43
N GLY A 197 -18.61 14.32 5.84
CA GLY A 197 -17.34 14.88 6.36
C GLY A 197 -16.24 15.10 5.31
N ASN A 198 -16.40 14.59 4.09
CA ASN A 198 -15.33 14.61 3.10
C ASN A 198 -14.96 16.03 2.64
N SER A 199 -13.66 16.29 2.53
CA SER A 199 -13.09 17.57 2.11
C SER A 199 -12.85 17.63 0.59
N SER A 200 -12.35 18.76 0.09
CA SER A 200 -11.89 18.88 -1.31
C SER A 200 -10.54 18.22 -1.58
N TYR A 201 -9.82 17.81 -0.52
CA TYR A 201 -8.52 17.15 -0.64
C TYR A 201 -8.63 15.62 -0.67
N ASP A 202 -9.80 15.09 -0.30
CA ASP A 202 -10.08 13.65 -0.27
C ASP A 202 -10.28 13.14 -1.70
N LEU A 203 -9.76 11.94 -1.95
CA LEU A 203 -9.98 11.22 -3.19
C LEU A 203 -11.06 10.16 -3.00
N VAL A 204 -12.24 10.43 -3.56
CA VAL A 204 -13.32 9.44 -3.63
C VAL A 204 -13.14 8.55 -4.86
N ASN A 205 -12.84 7.29 -4.59
CA ASN A 205 -12.70 6.18 -5.53
C ASN A 205 -14.02 5.40 -5.61
N GLN A 206 -14.92 5.85 -6.49
CA GLN A 206 -16.18 5.14 -6.74
C GLN A 206 -15.93 3.91 -7.60
N VAL A 207 -16.21 2.73 -7.07
CA VAL A 207 -15.99 1.44 -7.75
C VAL A 207 -17.32 0.76 -8.00
N SER A 208 -17.81 0.86 -9.25
CA SER A 208 -19.01 0.14 -9.69
C SER A 208 -18.72 -1.26 -10.22
N SER A 209 -17.48 -1.51 -10.65
CA SER A 209 -16.99 -2.80 -11.11
C SER A 209 -15.48 -2.72 -11.27
N PHE A 210 -14.81 -3.86 -11.17
CA PHE A 210 -13.40 -3.95 -11.55
C PHE A 210 -13.26 -4.13 -13.06
N SER A 211 -12.38 -3.34 -13.67
CA SER A 211 -12.16 -3.26 -15.12
C SER A 211 -11.56 -4.53 -15.71
N ASN A 212 -10.93 -5.38 -14.91
CA ASN A 212 -10.48 -6.71 -15.29
C ASN A 212 -11.55 -7.80 -15.12
N GLY A 213 -12.76 -7.45 -14.65
CA GLY A 213 -13.83 -8.43 -14.43
C GLY A 213 -13.60 -9.31 -13.19
N ALA A 214 -12.65 -8.96 -12.33
CA ALA A 214 -12.51 -9.57 -11.01
C ALA A 214 -13.85 -9.51 -10.28
N ASP A 215 -14.23 -10.63 -9.64
CA ASP A 215 -15.44 -10.70 -8.86
C ASP A 215 -15.31 -9.78 -7.63
N ARG A 216 -16.43 -9.20 -7.22
CA ARG A 216 -16.57 -8.41 -6.00
C ARG A 216 -16.45 -9.26 -4.74
N THR A 217 -16.39 -10.60 -4.86
CA THR A 217 -16.05 -11.55 -3.78
C THR A 217 -14.59 -11.52 -3.35
N LEU A 218 -13.87 -10.46 -3.67
CA LEU A 218 -12.52 -10.17 -3.24
C LEU A 218 -11.40 -11.10 -3.79
N ASN A 219 -11.73 -12.05 -4.65
CA ASN A 219 -10.75 -12.90 -5.32
C ASN A 219 -10.16 -12.14 -6.52
N GLY A 220 -8.90 -11.69 -6.39
CA GLY A 220 -8.21 -10.93 -7.44
C GLY A 220 -8.08 -11.72 -8.76
N ASP A 221 -7.93 -11.00 -9.87
CA ASP A 221 -7.69 -11.64 -11.18
C ASP A 221 -6.20 -11.90 -11.42
N SER A 222 -5.92 -13.06 -12.02
CA SER A 222 -4.58 -13.49 -12.40
C SER A 222 -4.31 -13.18 -13.88
N ILE A 223 -3.09 -12.80 -14.22
CA ILE A 223 -2.71 -12.59 -15.63
C ILE A 223 -2.47 -13.96 -16.29
N ALA A 224 -3.31 -14.32 -17.26
CA ALA A 224 -3.33 -15.65 -17.87
C ALA A 224 -2.13 -16.02 -18.80
N ASP A 225 -1.30 -15.03 -19.19
CA ASP A 225 -0.09 -14.98 -20.06
C ASP A 225 0.09 -15.97 -21.26
N PRO A 226 0.58 -15.48 -22.42
CA PRO A 226 1.75 -16.16 -23.01
C PRO A 226 2.72 -15.27 -23.80
N SER A 227 3.08 -14.07 -23.33
CA SER A 227 4.36 -13.52 -23.79
C SER A 227 5.07 -12.76 -22.70
N VAL A 228 5.51 -13.46 -21.67
CA VAL A 228 6.80 -13.11 -21.09
C VAL A 228 7.66 -14.33 -20.82
N LYS A 229 8.67 -14.48 -21.68
CA LYS A 229 9.83 -15.38 -21.60
C LYS A 229 9.55 -16.79 -21.04
N SER A 230 9.66 -17.78 -21.91
CA SER A 230 9.67 -19.21 -21.55
C SER A 230 10.52 -19.48 -20.30
N GLY A 231 9.94 -20.15 -19.30
CA GLY A 231 10.60 -20.52 -18.05
C GLY A 231 10.15 -19.74 -16.81
N HIS A 232 9.39 -18.65 -16.96
CA HIS A 232 8.80 -17.94 -15.82
C HIS A 232 7.65 -18.74 -15.18
N THR A 233 7.51 -18.60 -13.87
CA THR A 233 6.38 -19.12 -13.08
C THR A 233 5.79 -18.00 -12.23
N TYR A 234 4.64 -18.22 -11.60
CA TYR A 234 4.08 -17.29 -10.62
C TYR A 234 4.43 -17.70 -9.19
N ARG A 235 4.63 -16.70 -8.32
CA ARG A 235 4.82 -16.89 -6.88
C ARG A 235 3.99 -15.87 -6.12
N ASN A 236 3.41 -16.31 -5.01
CA ASN A 236 2.67 -15.45 -4.11
C ASN A 236 3.59 -14.54 -3.27
N PHE A 237 3.21 -13.27 -3.16
CA PHE A 237 3.93 -12.25 -2.38
C PHE A 237 3.05 -11.58 -1.30
N SER A 238 1.91 -12.15 -0.90
CA SER A 238 1.00 -11.50 0.07
C SER A 238 1.61 -11.25 1.47
N GLY A 239 2.77 -11.84 1.77
CA GLY A 239 3.51 -11.56 3.01
C GLY A 239 4.40 -10.32 2.95
N ASN A 240 4.36 -9.56 1.86
CA ASN A 240 5.09 -8.32 1.67
C ASN A 240 4.14 -7.12 1.80
N ASP A 241 4.62 -6.06 2.44
CA ASP A 241 3.84 -4.83 2.58
C ASP A 241 3.63 -4.17 1.21
N LEU A 242 2.44 -3.61 1.00
CA LEU A 242 2.17 -2.81 -0.20
C LEU A 242 3.15 -1.64 -0.29
N PHE A 243 3.32 -0.89 0.79
CA PHE A 243 4.25 0.24 0.92
C PHE A 243 5.27 -0.01 2.02
N SER A 244 6.48 0.52 1.85
CA SER A 244 7.42 0.61 2.97
C SER A 244 6.92 1.59 4.04
N SER A 245 7.55 1.59 5.22
CA SER A 245 7.26 2.58 6.27
C SER A 245 7.51 4.03 5.85
N ARG A 246 8.28 4.27 4.78
CA ARG A 246 8.48 5.60 4.18
C ARG A 246 7.41 5.97 3.15
N GLY A 247 6.62 5.00 2.69
CA GLY A 247 5.69 5.17 1.59
C GLY A 247 6.31 4.94 0.21
N PRO A 248 5.58 5.36 -0.85
CA PRO A 248 6.10 5.38 -2.20
C PRO A 248 7.28 6.32 -2.31
N ASP A 249 8.40 5.80 -2.79
CA ASP A 249 9.62 6.57 -3.06
C ASP A 249 10.12 6.25 -4.47
N MET A 250 10.76 7.23 -5.13
CA MET A 250 11.32 7.00 -6.46
C MET A 250 12.36 5.88 -6.47
N GLU A 251 13.00 5.60 -5.33
CA GLU A 251 14.02 4.57 -5.15
C GLU A 251 13.42 3.16 -5.07
N ASP A 252 12.11 3.03 -4.82
CA ASP A 252 11.39 1.75 -4.94
C ASP A 252 11.31 1.29 -6.40
N VAL A 253 11.38 2.22 -7.34
CA VAL A 253 11.23 1.95 -8.77
C VAL A 253 12.50 1.31 -9.30
N VAL A 254 12.49 -0.02 -9.41
CA VAL A 254 13.58 -0.80 -10.00
C VAL A 254 13.01 -1.77 -11.02
N GLN A 255 13.37 -1.55 -12.28
CA GLN A 255 12.94 -2.36 -13.41
C GLN A 255 13.68 -3.71 -13.43
N GLY A 256 12.97 -4.76 -13.83
CA GLY A 256 13.54 -6.07 -14.13
C GLY A 256 13.57 -6.34 -15.63
N GLU A 257 13.07 -7.50 -16.02
CA GLU A 257 13.33 -8.08 -17.34
C GLU A 257 12.46 -7.54 -18.50
N LEU A 258 11.52 -6.64 -18.22
CA LEU A 258 10.50 -6.16 -19.16
C LEU A 258 10.90 -4.86 -19.87
N GLY A 259 10.41 -4.64 -21.09
CA GLY A 259 10.73 -3.50 -21.95
C GLY A 259 9.97 -2.19 -21.66
N ASP A 260 9.61 -1.90 -20.42
CA ASP A 260 8.58 -0.92 -20.03
C ASP A 260 9.12 0.28 -19.24
N CYS A 261 10.40 0.63 -19.42
CA CYS A 261 11.09 1.73 -18.72
C CYS A 261 10.34 3.07 -18.66
N TYR A 262 9.48 3.38 -19.63
CA TYR A 262 8.65 4.58 -19.62
C TYR A 262 7.62 4.56 -18.48
N PHE A 263 7.08 3.38 -18.16
CA PHE A 263 6.14 3.15 -17.08
C PHE A 263 6.82 3.42 -15.75
N LEU A 264 7.95 2.74 -15.52
CA LEU A 264 8.77 2.88 -14.32
C LEU A 264 9.28 4.33 -14.16
N ALA A 265 9.84 4.95 -15.19
CA ALA A 265 10.30 6.35 -15.11
C ALA A 265 9.14 7.32 -14.79
N GLY A 266 7.94 7.06 -15.32
CA GLY A 266 6.73 7.79 -14.98
C GLY A 266 6.34 7.62 -13.50
N LEU A 267 6.28 6.39 -13.01
CA LEU A 267 6.03 6.10 -11.59
C LEU A 267 7.07 6.78 -10.68
N GLY A 268 8.36 6.72 -11.05
CA GLY A 268 9.42 7.38 -10.29
C GLY A 268 9.25 8.89 -10.24
N ALA A 269 8.79 9.51 -11.33
CA ALA A 269 8.52 10.95 -11.36
C ALA A 269 7.30 11.32 -10.51
N ILE A 270 6.26 10.48 -10.47
CA ILE A 270 5.10 10.68 -9.61
C ILE A 270 5.47 10.45 -8.14
N ALA A 271 6.31 9.47 -7.82
CA ALA A 271 6.75 9.19 -6.46
C ALA A 271 7.62 10.32 -5.88
N GLU A 272 8.49 10.92 -6.70
CA GLU A 272 9.29 12.09 -6.30
C GLU A 272 8.41 13.33 -6.07
N ASP A 273 7.41 13.52 -6.92
CA ASP A 273 6.62 14.75 -6.98
C ASP A 273 5.39 14.75 -6.05
N SER A 274 4.63 13.68 -6.15
CA SER A 274 3.28 13.52 -5.62
C SER A 274 3.08 12.09 -5.08
N PRO A 275 3.88 11.62 -4.09
CA PRO A 275 3.77 10.27 -3.56
C PRO A 275 2.38 9.96 -2.97
N HIS A 276 1.68 11.00 -2.50
CA HIS A 276 0.29 10.89 -2.06
C HIS A 276 -0.66 10.45 -3.19
N ALA A 277 -0.41 10.85 -4.44
CA ALA A 277 -1.24 10.41 -5.57
C ALA A 277 -1.14 8.90 -5.80
N ILE A 278 0.03 8.30 -5.51
CA ILE A 278 0.21 6.84 -5.54
C ILE A 278 -0.59 6.19 -4.40
N ARG A 279 -0.45 6.69 -3.17
CA ARG A 279 -1.22 6.20 -2.01
C ARG A 279 -2.73 6.26 -2.23
N GLN A 280 -3.21 7.33 -2.86
CA GLN A 280 -4.64 7.48 -3.15
C GLN A 280 -5.12 6.62 -4.33
N SER A 281 -4.19 6.08 -5.14
CA SER A 281 -4.51 5.29 -6.34
C SER A 281 -4.26 3.79 -6.17
N ILE A 282 -3.55 3.37 -5.12
CA ILE A 282 -3.23 1.96 -4.85
C ILE A 282 -3.62 1.62 -3.42
N VAL A 283 -4.41 0.57 -3.24
CA VAL A 283 -4.98 0.16 -1.96
C VAL A 283 -4.68 -1.31 -1.67
N ASP A 284 -4.43 -1.62 -0.42
CA ASP A 284 -4.35 -2.99 0.09
C ASP A 284 -5.71 -3.36 0.69
N PHE A 285 -6.35 -4.43 0.25
CA PHE A 285 -7.62 -4.83 0.83
C PHE A 285 -7.45 -5.62 2.14
N ASN A 286 -6.21 -5.96 2.53
CA ASN A 286 -5.85 -6.81 3.66
C ASN A 286 -6.44 -8.23 3.61
N ASP A 287 -6.79 -8.69 2.40
CA ASP A 287 -7.28 -10.03 2.10
C ASP A 287 -6.36 -10.80 1.14
N GLY A 288 -5.15 -10.29 0.91
CA GLY A 288 -4.18 -10.82 -0.04
C GLY A 288 -4.34 -10.29 -1.47
N THR A 289 -5.25 -9.34 -1.69
CA THR A 289 -5.46 -8.64 -2.97
C THR A 289 -5.29 -7.13 -2.85
N TYR A 290 -5.03 -6.50 -4.00
CA TYR A 290 -4.73 -5.07 -4.09
C TYR A 290 -5.57 -4.40 -5.17
N GLY A 291 -5.91 -3.14 -4.93
CA GLY A 291 -6.62 -2.28 -5.87
C GLY A 291 -5.69 -1.28 -6.52
N VAL A 292 -5.82 -1.05 -7.83
CA VAL A 292 -5.13 0.03 -8.54
C VAL A 292 -6.11 0.81 -9.40
N ARG A 293 -6.05 2.13 -9.31
CA ARG A 293 -6.84 3.04 -10.13
C ARG A 293 -6.00 3.71 -11.21
N TYR A 294 -6.48 3.60 -12.44
CA TYR A 294 -6.00 4.38 -13.58
C TYR A 294 -7.16 5.14 -14.21
N GLY A 295 -7.23 6.45 -13.99
CA GLY A 295 -8.32 7.27 -14.48
C GLY A 295 -9.66 6.82 -13.90
N ASN A 296 -10.59 6.37 -14.74
CA ASN A 296 -11.88 5.82 -14.32
C ASN A 296 -11.88 4.28 -14.27
N SER A 297 -10.75 3.65 -14.58
CA SER A 297 -10.59 2.21 -14.51
C SER A 297 -9.99 1.82 -13.16
N PHE A 298 -10.53 0.75 -12.59
CA PHE A 298 -10.15 0.21 -11.29
C PHE A 298 -9.87 -1.27 -11.45
N TYR A 299 -8.74 -1.75 -10.96
CA TYR A 299 -8.29 -3.13 -11.13
C TYR A 299 -8.11 -3.75 -9.76
N ARG A 300 -8.61 -4.98 -9.58
CA ARG A 300 -8.33 -5.78 -8.38
C ARG A 300 -7.44 -6.96 -8.74
N LEU A 301 -6.34 -7.11 -8.03
CA LEU A 301 -5.26 -8.02 -8.40
C LEU A 301 -4.90 -8.92 -7.24
N ASP A 302 -4.60 -10.18 -7.52
CA ASP A 302 -3.91 -11.03 -6.56
C ASP A 302 -2.43 -10.63 -6.42
N SER A 303 -1.78 -11.18 -5.39
CA SER A 303 -0.37 -11.00 -5.05
C SER A 303 0.60 -11.93 -5.80
N ASP A 304 0.11 -12.72 -6.76
CA ASP A 304 0.96 -13.61 -7.54
C ASP A 304 1.70 -12.83 -8.63
N LEU A 305 3.03 -12.84 -8.55
CA LEU A 305 3.90 -12.12 -9.47
C LEU A 305 4.81 -13.09 -10.24
N PRO A 306 5.13 -12.79 -11.52
CA PRO A 306 6.06 -13.59 -12.30
C PRO A 306 7.45 -13.62 -11.67
N VAL A 307 8.09 -14.79 -11.68
CA VAL A 307 9.45 -15.01 -11.21
C VAL A 307 10.26 -15.77 -12.26
N SER A 308 11.56 -15.47 -12.38
CA SER A 308 12.45 -16.06 -13.39
C SER A 308 12.76 -17.54 -13.17
N SER A 309 12.53 -18.03 -11.95
CA SER A 309 12.58 -19.44 -11.58
C SER A 309 11.77 -19.67 -10.30
N SER A 310 11.37 -20.91 -10.05
CA SER A 310 10.61 -21.29 -8.84
C SER A 310 11.35 -21.00 -7.53
N SER A 311 12.68 -20.89 -7.56
CA SER A 311 13.51 -20.55 -6.39
C SER A 311 13.67 -19.05 -6.17
N SER A 312 13.28 -18.20 -7.14
CA SER A 312 13.44 -16.75 -6.99
C SER A 312 12.55 -16.22 -5.86
N THR A 313 13.08 -15.27 -5.10
CA THR A 313 12.40 -14.55 -4.04
C THR A 313 12.07 -13.11 -4.43
N THR A 314 12.36 -12.71 -5.68
CA THR A 314 12.01 -11.40 -6.23
C THR A 314 11.23 -11.57 -7.53
N PRO A 315 10.28 -10.66 -7.83
CA PRO A 315 9.59 -10.63 -9.11
C PRO A 315 10.57 -10.43 -10.28
N ALA A 316 10.19 -10.95 -11.44
CA ALA A 316 11.01 -10.90 -12.65
C ALA A 316 10.94 -9.56 -13.39
N TYR A 317 9.85 -8.80 -13.24
CA TYR A 317 9.64 -7.52 -13.92
C TYR A 317 9.90 -6.39 -12.94
N ALA A 318 8.96 -5.54 -12.56
CA ALA A 318 9.17 -4.58 -11.47
C ALA A 318 9.63 -5.32 -10.20
N LYS A 319 10.83 -4.99 -9.72
CA LYS A 319 11.39 -5.60 -8.51
C LYS A 319 10.67 -5.05 -7.27
N LEU A 320 10.87 -5.72 -6.14
CA LEU A 320 10.44 -5.19 -4.85
C LEU A 320 11.25 -3.93 -4.52
N GLY A 321 10.55 -2.92 -4.01
CA GLY A 321 11.14 -1.68 -3.55
C GLY A 321 11.84 -1.83 -2.19
N ARG A 322 12.12 -0.69 -1.55
CA ARG A 322 12.71 -0.68 -0.21
C ARG A 322 11.79 -1.35 0.80
N GLY A 323 12.37 -2.03 1.78
CA GLY A 323 11.61 -2.81 2.75
C GLY A 323 10.84 -3.97 2.13
N ASN A 324 11.19 -4.39 0.91
CA ASN A 324 10.45 -5.35 0.10
C ASN A 324 9.03 -4.90 -0.30
N SER A 325 8.82 -3.58 -0.44
CA SER A 325 7.55 -3.00 -0.83
C SER A 325 7.08 -3.45 -2.21
N MET A 326 5.77 -3.69 -2.36
CA MET A 326 5.18 -4.24 -3.59
C MET A 326 4.56 -3.21 -4.55
N TRP A 327 4.37 -1.96 -4.14
CA TRP A 327 3.49 -1.03 -4.88
C TRP A 327 3.86 -0.87 -6.37
N VAL A 328 5.15 -0.89 -6.72
CA VAL A 328 5.61 -0.79 -8.11
C VAL A 328 5.18 -2.03 -8.92
N ALA A 329 5.33 -3.22 -8.35
CA ALA A 329 4.98 -4.47 -9.00
C ALA A 329 3.46 -4.64 -9.13
N ILE A 330 2.70 -4.22 -8.13
CA ILE A 330 1.23 -4.17 -8.18
C ILE A 330 0.75 -3.16 -9.22
N ALA A 331 1.38 -1.98 -9.30
CA ALA A 331 1.08 -0.99 -10.33
C ALA A 331 1.38 -1.53 -11.74
N GLU A 332 2.53 -2.17 -11.93
CA GLU A 332 2.93 -2.78 -13.22
C GLU A 332 1.96 -3.89 -13.64
N LYS A 333 1.54 -4.75 -12.70
CA LYS A 333 0.53 -5.77 -12.94
C LYS A 333 -0.81 -5.17 -13.36
N ALA A 334 -1.28 -4.13 -12.66
CA ALA A 334 -2.50 -3.42 -13.06
C ALA A 334 -2.36 -2.82 -14.45
N TRP A 335 -1.17 -2.31 -14.77
CA TRP A 335 -0.88 -1.70 -16.05
C TRP A 335 -0.94 -2.73 -17.19
N ALA A 336 -0.54 -3.98 -16.94
CA ALA A 336 -0.68 -5.10 -17.87
C ALA A 336 -2.15 -5.48 -18.17
N HIS A 337 -3.07 -5.28 -17.21
CA HIS A 337 -4.52 -5.37 -17.48
C HIS A 337 -5.02 -4.13 -18.26
N HIS A 338 -4.56 -2.94 -17.87
CA HIS A 338 -5.03 -1.68 -18.42
C HIS A 338 -4.63 -1.46 -19.87
N ARG A 339 -3.36 -1.74 -20.18
CA ARG A 339 -2.72 -1.31 -21.40
C ARG A 339 -3.14 -2.19 -22.57
N ARG A 340 -3.75 -1.55 -23.58
CA ARG A 340 -4.24 -2.19 -24.82
C ARG A 340 -5.30 -3.30 -24.59
N GLY A 341 -5.81 -3.46 -23.36
CA GLY A 341 -6.83 -4.46 -23.03
C GLY A 341 -6.41 -5.91 -23.26
N GLN A 342 -5.10 -6.21 -23.28
CA GLN A 342 -4.57 -7.53 -23.64
C GLN A 342 -4.42 -8.47 -22.44
N ASN A 343 -4.50 -7.97 -21.20
CA ASN A 343 -4.27 -8.73 -19.98
C ASN A 343 -2.95 -9.54 -20.05
N SER A 344 -1.85 -8.85 -20.31
CA SER A 344 -0.51 -9.47 -20.43
C SER A 344 0.59 -8.44 -20.20
N TYR A 345 1.65 -8.85 -19.51
CA TYR A 345 2.83 -8.03 -19.28
C TYR A 345 3.53 -7.61 -20.57
N ALA A 346 3.53 -8.43 -21.64
CA ALA A 346 4.09 -8.02 -22.93
C ALA A 346 3.42 -6.78 -23.53
N SER A 347 2.14 -6.55 -23.23
CA SER A 347 1.42 -5.37 -23.70
C SER A 347 2.00 -4.07 -23.13
N THR A 348 2.75 -4.16 -22.03
CA THR A 348 3.38 -3.04 -21.36
C THR A 348 4.64 -2.56 -22.07
N GLU A 349 5.26 -3.34 -22.95
CA GLU A 349 6.50 -2.94 -23.60
C GLU A 349 6.32 -1.72 -24.53
N GLY A 350 7.26 -0.78 -24.45
CA GLY A 350 7.41 0.37 -25.36
C GLY A 350 6.27 1.40 -25.30
N GLY A 351 6.51 2.56 -24.70
CA GLY A 351 5.55 3.66 -24.58
C GLY A 351 6.24 4.97 -24.17
N TRP A 352 5.45 5.97 -23.79
CA TRP A 352 5.93 7.21 -23.19
C TRP A 352 5.32 7.43 -21.80
N SER A 353 6.12 7.92 -20.84
CA SER A 353 5.71 8.19 -19.45
C SER A 353 4.49 9.11 -19.33
N VAL A 354 4.23 9.95 -20.34
CA VAL A 354 3.04 10.79 -20.41
C VAL A 354 1.74 9.98 -20.28
N GLU A 355 1.73 8.73 -20.78
CA GLU A 355 0.59 7.81 -20.66
C GLU A 355 0.34 7.43 -19.20
N VAL A 356 1.41 7.29 -18.42
CA VAL A 356 1.38 6.97 -16.98
C VAL A 356 0.85 8.16 -16.19
N ASN A 357 1.38 9.35 -16.47
CA ASN A 357 0.94 10.58 -15.79
C ASN A 357 -0.56 10.86 -16.05
N GLN A 358 -1.04 10.55 -17.25
CA GLN A 358 -2.47 10.62 -17.59
C GLN A 358 -3.30 9.59 -16.82
N ALA A 359 -2.78 8.37 -16.69
CA ALA A 359 -3.44 7.30 -15.95
C ALA A 359 -3.58 7.65 -14.46
N PHE A 360 -2.57 8.27 -13.84
CA PHE A 360 -2.65 8.84 -12.50
C PHE A 360 -3.31 10.25 -12.46
N ARG A 361 -4.17 10.55 -13.45
CA ARG A 361 -5.11 11.70 -13.50
C ARG A 361 -4.49 13.10 -13.59
N SER A 362 -3.27 13.25 -14.10
CA SER A 362 -2.74 14.57 -14.44
C SER A 362 -3.46 15.15 -15.67
N SER A 363 -4.23 16.23 -15.47
CA SER A 363 -5.07 16.88 -16.49
C SER A 363 -4.30 17.78 -17.47
N SER A 364 -3.00 17.99 -17.25
CA SER A 364 -2.15 18.94 -18.00
C SER A 364 -0.85 18.29 -18.49
N THR A 365 -0.93 17.06 -18.99
CA THR A 365 0.23 16.31 -19.48
C THR A 365 0.54 16.59 -20.95
N PHE A 366 1.80 16.86 -21.26
CA PHE A 366 2.26 17.05 -22.62
C PHE A 366 3.73 16.63 -22.75
N ASN A 367 4.08 16.06 -23.90
CA ASN A 367 5.47 15.80 -24.24
C ASN A 367 6.02 16.94 -25.12
N VAL A 368 7.24 17.36 -24.85
CA VAL A 368 7.93 18.41 -25.62
C VAL A 368 9.16 17.81 -26.27
N SER A 369 9.21 17.82 -27.61
CA SER A 369 10.41 17.42 -28.34
C SER A 369 11.60 18.31 -27.93
N LEU A 370 12.73 17.67 -27.61
CA LEU A 370 13.98 18.35 -27.25
C LEU A 370 14.46 19.33 -28.34
N GLY A 371 14.12 19.05 -29.60
CA GLY A 371 14.42 19.92 -30.74
C GLY A 371 13.66 21.25 -30.76
N ARG A 372 12.58 21.41 -29.97
CA ARG A 372 11.82 22.68 -29.91
C ARG A 372 12.51 23.75 -29.07
N PHE A 373 13.46 23.38 -28.23
CA PHE A 373 14.19 24.33 -27.40
C PHE A 373 15.30 25.00 -28.21
N SER A 374 15.27 26.34 -28.25
CA SER A 374 16.23 27.16 -29.01
C SER A 374 17.67 27.06 -28.49
N SER A 375 17.88 26.66 -27.24
CA SER A 375 19.19 26.53 -26.61
C SER A 375 19.17 25.51 -25.46
N ALA A 376 20.36 25.10 -25.01
CA ALA A 376 20.54 24.29 -23.80
C ALA A 376 19.99 25.02 -22.56
N THR A 377 20.19 26.34 -22.47
CA THR A 377 19.65 27.18 -21.39
C THR A 377 18.12 27.16 -21.38
N ALA A 378 17.47 27.25 -22.55
CA ALA A 378 16.01 27.20 -22.64
C ALA A 378 15.45 25.84 -22.16
N LEU A 379 16.09 24.73 -22.56
CA LEU A 379 15.74 23.39 -22.08
C LEU A 379 15.91 23.26 -20.56
N GLY A 380 17.07 23.66 -20.04
CA GLY A 380 17.37 23.60 -18.61
C GLY A 380 16.35 24.41 -17.79
N ASN A 381 16.07 25.65 -18.20
CA ASN A 381 15.08 26.49 -17.52
C ASN A 381 13.66 25.90 -17.58
N TYR A 382 13.29 25.26 -18.69
CA TYR A 382 11.99 24.59 -18.80
C TYR A 382 11.89 23.44 -17.79
N ILE A 383 12.86 22.53 -17.76
CA ILE A 383 12.91 21.41 -16.81
C ILE A 383 12.91 21.93 -15.37
N TYR A 384 13.74 22.93 -15.06
CA TYR A 384 13.79 23.55 -13.73
C TYR A 384 12.44 24.12 -13.29
N ASN A 385 11.75 24.85 -14.17
CA ASN A 385 10.47 25.45 -13.81
C ASN A 385 9.41 24.38 -13.54
N LYS A 386 9.43 23.27 -14.29
CA LYS A 386 8.55 22.12 -14.06
C LYS A 386 8.86 21.43 -12.73
N PHE A 387 10.13 21.06 -12.52
CA PHE A 387 10.59 20.41 -11.30
C PHE A 387 10.31 21.26 -10.04
N ARG A 388 10.60 22.57 -10.08
CA ARG A 388 10.34 23.49 -8.96
C ARG A 388 8.85 23.63 -8.62
N ASN A 389 7.98 23.48 -9.61
CA ASN A 389 6.54 23.63 -9.41
C ASN A 389 5.88 22.34 -8.92
N ASN A 390 6.67 21.33 -8.54
CA ASN A 390 6.18 19.99 -8.26
C ASN A 390 5.33 19.49 -9.44
N GLU A 391 5.97 19.39 -10.59
CA GLU A 391 5.42 18.64 -11.73
C GLU A 391 6.34 17.45 -12.02
N ALA A 392 5.78 16.24 -12.10
CA ALA A 392 6.49 15.03 -12.51
C ALA A 392 7.16 15.21 -13.89
N VAL A 393 8.51 15.16 -13.93
CA VAL A 393 9.30 15.32 -15.17
C VAL A 393 10.08 14.05 -15.49
N THR A 394 10.03 13.64 -16.75
CA THR A 394 10.85 12.57 -17.30
C THR A 394 11.62 13.05 -18.52
N VAL A 395 12.70 12.37 -18.88
CA VAL A 395 13.41 12.60 -20.14
C VAL A 395 13.62 11.27 -20.84
N GLY A 396 13.27 11.19 -22.13
CA GLY A 396 13.38 9.96 -22.90
C GLY A 396 13.95 10.16 -24.29
N PHE A 397 14.56 9.11 -24.82
CA PHE A 397 15.23 9.10 -26.12
C PHE A 397 14.71 7.94 -26.98
N THR A 398 14.54 8.17 -28.28
CA THR A 398 14.15 7.09 -29.20
C THR A 398 15.37 6.29 -29.67
N GLY A 399 15.13 5.16 -30.36
CA GLY A 399 16.16 4.32 -30.96
C GLY A 399 16.34 2.98 -30.26
N ASN A 400 17.30 2.19 -30.73
CA ASN A 400 17.65 0.91 -30.09
C ASN A 400 18.40 1.17 -28.78
N LYS A 401 18.21 0.30 -27.78
CA LYS A 401 18.95 0.34 -26.51
C LYS A 401 20.45 0.19 -26.77
N LYS A 402 21.18 1.31 -26.69
CA LYS A 402 22.64 1.37 -26.78
C LYS A 402 23.12 2.34 -25.71
N ALA A 403 24.11 1.91 -24.92
CA ALA A 403 24.86 2.84 -24.10
C ALA A 403 25.58 3.80 -25.06
N GLY A 404 25.27 5.10 -24.99
CA GLY A 404 26.16 6.10 -25.56
C GLY A 404 27.52 5.99 -24.87
N ASN A 405 28.58 6.54 -25.47
CA ASN A 405 29.90 6.64 -24.85
C ASN A 405 29.83 7.44 -23.53
N GLY A 406 29.37 6.82 -22.45
CA GLY A 406 29.61 7.24 -21.07
C GLY A 406 28.45 7.78 -20.25
N GLU A 407 27.25 8.15 -20.75
CA GLU A 407 26.29 8.88 -19.86
C GLU A 407 24.80 8.54 -19.98
N LEU A 408 24.24 8.30 -21.18
CA LEU A 408 22.80 8.06 -21.34
C LEU A 408 22.51 7.00 -22.41
N ILE A 409 21.38 6.32 -22.25
CA ILE A 409 20.95 5.18 -23.05
C ILE A 409 19.88 5.64 -24.06
N THR A 410 20.06 5.29 -25.32
CA THR A 410 19.06 5.53 -26.37
C THR A 410 17.92 4.52 -26.27
N GLY A 411 16.69 4.85 -26.70
CA GLY A 411 15.55 3.94 -26.54
C GLY A 411 15.15 3.71 -25.08
N HIS A 412 15.44 4.67 -24.20
CA HIS A 412 15.26 4.57 -22.75
C HIS A 412 14.70 5.87 -22.17
N MET A 413 14.14 5.78 -20.97
CA MET A 413 13.56 6.91 -20.23
C MET A 413 14.13 7.01 -18.82
N TYR A 414 14.20 8.25 -18.34
CA TYR A 414 14.75 8.62 -17.04
C TYR A 414 13.77 9.53 -16.30
N THR A 415 13.76 9.41 -14.98
CA THR A 415 13.10 10.36 -14.08
C THR A 415 14.02 11.54 -13.82
N VAL A 416 13.51 12.78 -13.81
CA VAL A 416 14.28 13.93 -13.30
C VAL A 416 14.18 13.93 -11.77
N ALA A 417 15.33 13.82 -11.11
CA ALA A 417 15.43 13.70 -9.65
C ALA A 417 16.01 14.95 -8.98
N GLY A 418 16.47 15.93 -9.75
CA GLY A 418 17.08 17.12 -9.20
C GLY A 418 17.62 18.07 -10.26
N VAL A 419 17.76 19.35 -9.91
CA VAL A 419 18.27 20.39 -10.81
C VAL A 419 19.14 21.38 -10.04
N ASN A 420 20.41 21.52 -10.44
CA ASN A 420 21.34 22.48 -9.86
C ASN A 420 21.41 23.76 -10.69
N ARG A 421 21.53 24.90 -10.01
CA ARG A 421 21.74 26.21 -10.62
C ARG A 421 22.98 26.88 -10.03
N ASN A 422 23.71 27.63 -10.85
CA ASN A 422 24.77 28.51 -10.35
C ASN A 422 24.19 29.78 -9.70
N SER A 423 25.06 30.62 -9.15
CA SER A 423 24.71 31.90 -8.51
C SER A 423 23.99 32.89 -9.42
N TYR A 424 24.09 32.72 -10.75
CA TYR A 424 23.41 33.55 -11.75
C TYR A 424 22.05 32.97 -12.17
N GLY A 425 21.59 31.90 -11.54
CA GLY A 425 20.34 31.22 -11.89
C GLY A 425 20.40 30.42 -13.19
N THR A 426 21.58 30.11 -13.73
CA THR A 426 21.69 29.22 -14.89
C THR A 426 21.68 27.77 -14.41
N VAL A 427 20.86 26.92 -15.02
CA VAL A 427 20.88 25.47 -14.76
C VAL A 427 22.21 24.89 -15.23
N THR A 428 22.98 24.34 -14.29
CA THR A 428 24.31 23.76 -14.55
C THR A 428 24.24 22.26 -14.77
N SER A 429 23.39 21.57 -14.02
CA SER A 429 23.24 20.12 -14.12
C SER A 429 21.82 19.69 -13.73
N ILE A 430 21.38 18.58 -14.30
CA ILE A 430 20.11 17.91 -14.06
C ILE A 430 20.46 16.49 -13.62
N MET A 431 19.93 16.08 -12.47
CA MET A 431 20.06 14.71 -11.99
C MET A 431 18.95 13.89 -12.63
N LEU A 432 19.35 12.82 -13.31
CA LEU A 432 18.45 11.84 -13.88
C LEU A 432 18.59 10.55 -13.11
N ARG A 433 17.48 9.85 -12.87
CA ARG A 433 17.48 8.49 -12.32
C ARG A 433 17.10 7.50 -13.40
N ASN A 434 17.97 6.50 -13.59
CA ASN A 434 17.72 5.35 -14.45
C ASN A 434 16.76 4.38 -13.72
N PRO A 435 15.57 4.06 -14.27
CA PRO A 435 14.66 3.12 -13.63
C PRO A 435 15.21 1.70 -13.50
N TRP A 436 16.34 1.35 -14.13
CA TRP A 436 17.03 0.08 -13.91
C TRP A 436 17.69 -0.03 -12.52
N GLY A 437 17.88 1.08 -11.81
CA GLY A 437 18.64 1.12 -10.55
C GLY A 437 20.11 0.75 -10.75
N VAL A 438 20.72 0.12 -9.74
CA VAL A 438 22.14 -0.29 -9.73
C VAL A 438 22.49 -1.45 -10.68
N ASP A 439 21.51 -2.28 -11.06
CA ASP A 439 21.75 -3.54 -11.76
C ASP A 439 21.77 -3.42 -13.30
N GLY A 440 21.38 -2.26 -13.85
CA GLY A 440 21.34 -2.05 -15.29
C GLY A 440 22.40 -1.07 -15.76
N ALA A 441 23.42 -1.60 -16.46
CA ALA A 441 24.50 -0.86 -17.14
C ALA A 441 24.91 0.42 -16.41
N THR A 442 25.85 0.30 -15.47
CA THR A 442 26.52 1.43 -14.84
C THR A 442 26.95 2.43 -15.90
N VAL A 443 26.24 3.55 -15.95
CA VAL A 443 26.84 4.80 -16.40
C VAL A 443 28.04 5.02 -15.47
N GLU A 444 29.25 5.18 -16.01
CA GLU A 444 30.44 5.38 -15.16
C GLU A 444 30.18 6.57 -14.20
N GLY A 445 30.20 6.30 -12.88
CA GLY A 445 29.95 7.31 -11.84
C GLY A 445 28.53 7.39 -11.27
N ALA A 446 27.64 6.44 -11.60
CA ALA A 446 26.29 6.37 -11.03
C ALA A 446 26.21 5.51 -9.76
N ASP A 447 26.02 6.15 -8.59
CA ASP A 447 25.50 5.49 -7.40
C ASP A 447 23.97 5.39 -7.54
N ASP A 448 23.36 4.24 -7.23
CA ASP A 448 21.90 4.01 -7.27
C ASP A 448 21.15 4.35 -8.59
N GLY A 449 21.87 4.33 -9.71
CA GLY A 449 21.31 4.62 -11.04
C GLY A 449 21.12 6.12 -11.32
N TYR A 450 21.67 7.01 -10.49
CA TYR A 450 21.65 8.44 -10.72
C TYR A 450 22.78 8.91 -11.64
N VAL A 451 22.48 9.81 -12.57
CA VAL A 451 23.47 10.44 -13.46
C VAL A 451 23.24 11.94 -13.52
N TRP A 452 24.30 12.72 -13.39
CA TRP A 452 24.28 14.16 -13.60
C TRP A 452 24.60 14.49 -15.05
N VAL A 453 23.71 15.24 -15.70
CA VAL A 453 23.91 15.71 -17.07
C VAL A 453 23.66 17.20 -17.19
N THR A 454 24.38 17.85 -18.08
CA THR A 454 24.13 19.24 -18.47
C THR A 454 22.97 19.31 -19.46
N PRO A 455 22.23 20.44 -19.53
CA PRO A 455 21.25 20.64 -20.58
C PRO A 455 21.83 20.54 -22.01
N ALA A 456 23.13 20.77 -22.17
CA ALA A 456 23.84 20.61 -23.44
C ALA A 456 24.00 19.13 -23.82
N GLN A 457 24.38 18.27 -22.87
CA GLN A 457 24.44 16.82 -23.07
C GLN A 457 23.07 16.26 -23.50
N LEU A 458 21.97 16.69 -22.86
CA LEU A 458 20.61 16.31 -23.25
C LEU A 458 20.23 16.73 -24.68
N ARG A 459 20.61 17.94 -25.11
CA ARG A 459 20.35 18.37 -26.50
C ARG A 459 21.25 17.66 -27.52
N ASN A 460 22.51 17.38 -27.16
CA ASN A 460 23.43 16.67 -28.05
C ASN A 460 22.98 15.22 -28.28
N MET A 461 22.46 14.58 -27.25
CA MET A 461 21.78 13.27 -27.35
C MET A 461 20.66 13.28 -28.39
N TYR A 462 19.78 14.29 -28.38
CA TYR A 462 18.77 14.47 -29.42
C TYR A 462 19.36 14.69 -30.83
N GLY A 463 20.60 15.16 -30.95
CA GLY A 463 21.29 15.20 -32.24
C GLY A 463 21.83 13.82 -32.69
N ALA A 464 22.13 12.93 -31.74
CA ALA A 464 22.66 11.59 -31.99
C ALA A 464 21.57 10.55 -32.30
N VAL A 465 20.34 10.79 -31.86
CA VAL A 465 19.15 10.00 -32.20
C VAL A 465 18.07 10.92 -32.75
N ASN A 466 17.39 10.55 -33.83
CA ASN A 466 16.31 11.36 -34.43
C ASN A 466 15.01 11.39 -33.58
N GLY A 467 15.12 11.53 -32.26
CA GLY A 467 13.99 11.66 -31.34
C GLY A 467 14.39 11.68 -29.87
N GLY A 468 13.72 12.54 -29.12
CA GLY A 468 13.85 12.65 -27.66
C GLY A 468 12.86 13.68 -27.13
N ARG A 469 12.33 13.44 -25.94
CA ARG A 469 11.24 14.23 -25.35
C ARG A 469 11.48 14.45 -23.86
N VAL A 470 11.01 15.60 -23.38
CA VAL A 470 10.72 15.86 -21.97
C VAL A 470 9.22 15.70 -21.76
#